data_AF-A0A533U1M5-F1
#
_entry.id   AF-A0A533U1M5-F1
#
_cell.length_a   1.000
_cell.length_b   1.000
_cell.length_c   1.000
_cell.angle_alpha   90.00
_cell.angle_beta   90.00
_cell.angle_gamma   90.00
#
_symmetry.space_group_name_H-M   'P 1'
#
loop_
_entity.id
_entity.type
_entity.pdbx_description
1 polymer ?
#
loop_
_entity_poly.entity_id
_entity_poly.type
_entity_poly.pdbx_seq_one_letter_code
_entity_poly.pdbx_strand_id
1 'polypeptide(L)'
;MNRAFLWGITSATIILLCIFSYNVADITTALWFHALGTTWLYELFGIITFFGDSLAYLLGGMILYIFFRKKKTHVAYAGLFLFTTVAVSGLSADLVKFICGRARPNLYFDQHLYGFAFFQLEKAWTSFPSGHSATALSVAMVVVLLYPRWKTIALFAGFMVAFSRIVLAQHYISDVLAGSFLGIASTILLYNHYFKSKLDASETIKI
;
A
#
# COMPACT_ATOMS: atom_id res chain seq x y z
N MET A 1 -6.23 9.92 -25.40
CA MET A 1 -5.47 10.62 -24.33
C MET A 1 -4.23 9.80 -24.00
N ASN A 2 -3.03 10.41 -23.97
CA ASN A 2 -1.79 9.69 -23.71
C ASN A 2 -1.76 9.14 -22.26
N ARG A 3 -1.30 7.90 -22.06
CA ARG A 3 -1.16 7.28 -20.73
C ARG A 3 -0.29 8.12 -19.80
N ALA A 4 0.77 8.74 -20.30
CA ALA A 4 1.61 9.64 -19.51
C ALA A 4 0.83 10.84 -18.96
N PHE A 5 -0.08 11.41 -19.77
CA PHE A 5 -0.93 12.52 -19.36
C PHE A 5 -1.93 12.10 -18.28
N LEU A 6 -2.53 10.91 -18.40
CA LEU A 6 -3.40 10.32 -17.37
C LEU A 6 -2.67 10.09 -16.03
N TRP A 7 -1.43 9.62 -16.06
CA TRP A 7 -0.60 9.49 -14.87
C TRP A 7 -0.26 10.84 -14.25
N GLY A 8 -0.03 11.87 -15.07
CA GLY A 8 0.16 13.24 -14.61
C GLY A 8 -1.06 13.78 -13.85
N ILE A 9 -2.25 13.66 -14.43
CA ILE A 9 -3.50 14.11 -13.80
C ILE A 9 -3.77 13.34 -12.51
N THR A 10 -3.64 12.00 -12.53
CA THR A 10 -3.87 11.17 -11.34
C THR A 10 -2.90 11.55 -10.22
N SER A 11 -1.61 11.68 -10.52
CA SER A 11 -0.59 12.09 -9.53
C SER A 11 -0.90 13.47 -8.94
N ALA A 12 -1.21 14.45 -9.79
CA ALA A 12 -1.57 15.79 -9.34
C ALA A 12 -2.81 15.79 -8.44
N THR A 13 -3.83 14.99 -8.80
CA THR A 13 -5.06 14.84 -8.02
C THR A 13 -4.77 14.25 -6.64
N ILE A 14 -3.98 13.17 -6.58
CA ILE A 14 -3.58 12.56 -5.29
C ILE A 14 -2.78 13.54 -4.44
N ILE A 15 -1.85 14.30 -5.02
CA ILE A 15 -1.09 15.32 -4.30
C ILE A 15 -2.04 16.39 -3.73
N LEU A 16 -2.98 16.90 -4.52
CA LEU A 16 -3.97 17.88 -4.07
C LEU A 16 -4.85 17.33 -2.95
N LEU A 17 -5.28 16.07 -3.04
CA LEU A 17 -6.06 15.41 -1.98
C LEU A 17 -5.23 15.22 -0.71
N CYS A 18 -3.94 14.86 -0.82
CA CYS A 18 -3.04 14.78 0.33
C CYS A 18 -2.86 16.15 0.99
N ILE A 19 -2.66 17.21 0.22
CA ILE A 19 -2.54 18.59 0.73
C ILE A 19 -3.84 19.01 1.42
N PHE A 20 -4.98 18.78 0.79
CA PHE A 20 -6.28 19.10 1.39
C PHE A 20 -6.47 18.34 2.71
N SER A 21 -6.21 17.04 2.71
CA SER A 21 -6.33 16.20 3.91
C SER A 21 -5.38 16.64 5.02
N TYR A 22 -4.13 16.97 4.69
CA TYR A 22 -3.15 17.48 5.63
C TYR A 22 -3.64 18.75 6.35
N ASN A 23 -4.23 19.68 5.60
CA ASN A 23 -4.65 20.96 6.17
C ASN A 23 -6.01 20.90 6.88
N VAL A 24 -6.87 19.93 6.54
CA VAL A 24 -8.29 19.96 6.96
C VAL A 24 -8.71 18.72 7.74
N ALA A 25 -8.33 17.52 7.29
CA ALA A 25 -8.97 16.28 7.73
C ALA A 25 -8.12 15.45 8.69
N ASP A 26 -6.79 15.53 8.58
CA ASP A 26 -5.88 14.59 9.20
C ASP A 26 -5.96 14.60 10.74
N ILE A 27 -5.82 15.77 11.37
CA ILE A 27 -5.88 15.90 12.83
C ILE A 27 -7.27 15.55 13.35
N THR A 28 -8.32 16.11 12.75
CA THR A 28 -9.71 15.89 13.18
C THR A 28 -10.08 14.41 13.13
N THR A 29 -9.71 13.72 12.05
CA THR A 29 -9.98 12.29 11.89
C THR A 29 -9.17 11.45 12.87
N ALA A 30 -7.89 11.79 13.07
CA ALA A 30 -7.03 11.09 14.02
C ALA A 30 -7.57 11.20 15.46
N LEU A 31 -8.00 12.39 15.88
CA LEU A 31 -8.61 12.60 17.19
C LEU A 31 -9.93 11.84 17.35
N TRP A 32 -10.78 11.85 16.32
CA TRP A 32 -12.07 11.15 16.36
C TRP A 32 -11.89 9.64 16.55
N PHE A 33 -11.00 9.01 15.78
CA PHE A 33 -10.75 7.58 15.90
C PHE A 33 -9.96 7.21 17.16
N HIS A 34 -9.04 8.07 17.62
CA HIS A 34 -8.34 7.84 18.87
C HIS A 34 -9.32 7.75 20.07
N ALA A 35 -10.37 8.58 20.07
CA ALA A 35 -11.43 8.52 21.08
C ALA A 35 -12.23 7.20 21.08
N LEU A 36 -12.18 6.42 19.98
CA LEU A 36 -12.85 5.11 19.85
C LEU A 36 -11.96 3.92 20.25
N GLY A 37 -10.76 4.18 20.79
CA GLY A 37 -9.65 3.22 20.95
C GLY A 37 -9.91 1.95 21.77
N THR A 38 -11.06 1.84 22.45
CA THR A 38 -11.45 0.68 23.27
C THR A 38 -12.72 -0.03 22.78
N THR A 39 -13.22 0.34 21.60
CA THR A 39 -14.43 -0.26 21.02
C THR A 39 -14.15 -1.58 20.32
N TRP A 40 -15.15 -2.45 20.17
CA TRP A 40 -15.06 -3.68 19.37
C TRP A 40 -14.61 -3.39 17.92
N LEU A 41 -14.94 -2.20 17.41
CA LEU A 41 -14.53 -1.73 16.09
C LEU A 41 -12.99 -1.63 16.01
N TYR A 42 -12.36 -1.09 17.06
CA TYR A 42 -10.91 -0.98 17.15
C TYR A 42 -10.23 -2.37 17.14
N GLU A 43 -10.76 -3.34 17.89
CA GLU A 43 -10.25 -4.72 17.90
C GLU A 43 -10.38 -5.40 16.53
N LEU A 44 -11.55 -5.26 15.88
CA LEU A 44 -11.77 -5.78 14.54
C LEU A 44 -10.74 -5.23 13.54
N PHE A 45 -10.51 -3.91 13.56
CA PHE A 45 -9.51 -3.30 12.69
C PHE A 45 -8.07 -3.65 13.08
N GLY A 46 -7.82 -3.99 14.35
CA GLY A 46 -6.57 -4.59 14.83
C GLY A 46 -6.26 -5.95 14.16
N ILE A 47 -7.30 -6.76 13.90
CA ILE A 47 -7.15 -8.01 13.14
C ILE A 47 -6.97 -7.71 11.65
N ILE A 48 -7.80 -6.82 11.10
CA ILE A 48 -7.74 -6.47 9.66
C ILE A 48 -6.37 -5.90 9.29
N THR A 49 -5.75 -5.06 10.13
CA THR A 49 -4.46 -4.46 9.81
C THR A 49 -3.33 -5.47 9.68
N PHE A 50 -3.46 -6.69 10.23
CA PHE A 50 -2.44 -7.74 10.09
C PHE A 50 -2.19 -8.12 8.63
N PHE A 51 -3.23 -8.08 7.79
CA PHE A 51 -3.12 -8.32 6.34
C PHE A 51 -2.42 -7.18 5.58
N GLY A 52 -2.04 -6.10 6.26
CA GLY A 52 -1.19 -5.06 5.71
C GLY A 52 0.31 -5.34 5.88
N ASP A 53 0.69 -6.35 6.65
CA ASP A 53 2.08 -6.73 6.85
C ASP A 53 2.67 -7.38 5.58
N SER A 54 3.85 -6.91 5.16
CA SER A 54 4.47 -7.33 3.90
C SER A 54 5.12 -8.70 3.95
N LEU A 55 5.52 -9.20 5.14
CA LEU A 55 6.41 -10.35 5.27
C LEU A 55 5.80 -11.62 4.67
N ALA A 56 4.52 -11.88 4.97
CA ALA A 56 3.80 -13.05 4.46
C ALA A 56 3.74 -13.05 2.91
N TYR A 57 3.50 -11.89 2.30
CA TYR A 57 3.42 -11.76 0.84
C TYR A 57 4.78 -11.91 0.18
N LEU A 58 5.84 -11.38 0.79
CA LEU A 58 7.21 -11.52 0.30
C LEU A 58 7.64 -13.00 0.34
N LEU A 59 7.53 -13.64 1.50
CA LEU A 59 7.91 -15.05 1.64
C LEU A 59 7.05 -15.95 0.75
N GLY A 60 5.73 -15.76 0.78
CA GLY A 60 4.80 -16.54 -0.05
C GLY A 60 5.08 -16.40 -1.54
N GLY A 61 5.29 -15.17 -2.03
CA GLY A 61 5.62 -14.91 -3.43
C GLY A 61 6.93 -15.56 -3.87
N MET A 62 7.97 -15.45 -3.05
CA MET A 62 9.28 -16.07 -3.33
C MET A 62 9.21 -17.60 -3.29
N ILE A 63 8.50 -18.18 -2.32
CA ILE A 63 8.26 -19.62 -2.22
C ILE A 63 7.56 -20.12 -3.49
N LEU A 64 6.47 -19.47 -3.91
CA LEU A 64 5.75 -19.83 -5.13
C LEU A 64 6.68 -19.83 -6.35
N TYR A 65 7.54 -18.82 -6.47
CA TYR A 65 8.52 -18.76 -7.56
C TYR A 65 9.50 -19.94 -7.52
N ILE A 66 10.18 -20.16 -6.38
CA ILE A 66 11.22 -21.20 -6.24
C ILE A 66 10.66 -22.60 -6.50
N PHE A 67 9.50 -22.94 -5.94
CA PHE A 67 8.93 -24.28 -6.06
C PHE A 67 8.33 -24.56 -7.44
N PHE A 68 7.71 -23.57 -8.08
CA PHE A 68 6.96 -23.79 -9.32
C PHE A 68 7.70 -23.38 -10.60
N ARG A 69 8.86 -22.72 -10.54
CA ARG A 69 9.59 -22.19 -11.72
C ARG A 69 9.89 -23.21 -12.82
N LYS A 70 9.98 -24.51 -12.50
CA LYS A 70 10.21 -25.59 -13.48
C LYS A 70 8.95 -26.38 -13.89
N LYS A 71 7.84 -26.25 -13.13
CA LYS A 71 6.64 -27.11 -13.29
C LYS A 71 5.41 -26.32 -13.73
N LYS A 72 5.15 -25.19 -13.08
CA LYS A 72 3.99 -24.32 -13.33
C LYS A 72 4.50 -22.89 -13.44
N THR A 73 5.10 -22.57 -14.58
CA THR A 73 5.75 -21.28 -14.86
C THR A 73 4.83 -20.09 -14.57
N HIS A 74 3.55 -20.18 -14.94
CA HIS A 74 2.57 -19.12 -14.61
C HIS A 74 2.43 -18.86 -13.11
N VAL A 75 2.34 -19.92 -12.29
CA VAL A 75 2.25 -19.79 -10.82
C VAL A 75 3.53 -19.17 -10.26
N ALA A 76 4.68 -19.55 -10.82
CA ALA A 76 5.97 -19.00 -10.41
C ALA A 76 6.08 -17.51 -10.70
N TYR A 77 5.73 -17.07 -11.92
CA TYR A 77 5.77 -15.65 -12.29
C TYR A 77 4.69 -14.82 -11.57
N ALA A 78 3.53 -15.39 -11.27
CA ALA A 78 2.54 -14.75 -10.40
C ALA A 78 3.09 -14.51 -8.98
N GLY A 79 3.78 -15.51 -8.41
CA GLY A 79 4.47 -15.38 -7.13
C GLY A 79 5.60 -14.35 -7.15
N LEU A 80 6.43 -14.37 -8.19
CA LEU A 80 7.49 -13.39 -8.38
C LEU A 80 6.95 -11.97 -8.56
N PHE A 81 5.83 -11.82 -9.27
CA PHE A 81 5.17 -10.53 -9.44
C PHE A 81 4.66 -9.99 -8.10
N LEU A 82 4.00 -10.83 -7.29
CA LEU A 82 3.58 -10.49 -5.93
C LEU A 82 4.76 -10.04 -5.06
N PHE A 83 5.83 -10.84 -5.03
CA PHE A 83 7.05 -10.51 -4.28
C PHE A 83 7.62 -9.16 -4.72
N THR A 84 7.84 -9.00 -6.03
CA THR A 84 8.50 -7.82 -6.59
C THR A 84 7.68 -6.56 -6.35
N THR A 85 6.36 -6.64 -6.51
CA THR A 85 5.53 -5.45 -6.31
C THR A 85 5.53 -4.98 -4.86
N VAL A 86 5.40 -5.92 -3.90
CA VAL A 86 5.40 -5.60 -2.46
C VAL A 86 6.77 -5.08 -2.03
N ALA A 87 7.85 -5.69 -2.52
CA ALA A 87 9.22 -5.25 -2.23
C ALA A 87 9.47 -3.83 -2.77
N VAL A 88 9.14 -3.57 -4.03
CA VAL A 88 9.35 -2.27 -4.66
C VAL A 88 8.49 -1.19 -3.99
N SER A 89 7.21 -1.46 -3.72
CA SER A 89 6.35 -0.49 -3.03
C SER A 89 6.84 -0.21 -1.60
N GLY A 90 7.28 -1.25 -0.88
CA GLY A 90 7.78 -1.14 0.50
C GLY A 90 9.08 -0.34 0.58
N LEU A 91 10.07 -0.70 -0.24
CA LEU A 91 11.34 0.03 -0.31
C LEU A 91 11.14 1.49 -0.74
N SER A 92 10.22 1.74 -1.69
CA SER A 92 9.88 3.09 -2.11
C SER A 92 9.23 3.88 -0.96
N ALA A 93 8.32 3.26 -0.21
CA ALA A 93 7.69 3.88 0.95
C ALA A 93 8.72 4.21 2.03
N ASP A 94 9.67 3.31 2.30
CA ASP A 94 10.71 3.52 3.31
C ASP A 94 11.69 4.61 2.91
N LEU A 95 12.03 4.71 1.61
CA LEU A 95 12.81 5.83 1.09
C LEU A 95 12.08 7.17 1.29
N VAL A 96 10.80 7.23 0.92
CA VAL A 96 10.00 8.46 1.09
C VAL A 96 9.84 8.82 2.56
N LYS A 97 9.64 7.84 3.45
CA LYS A 97 9.58 8.07 4.91
C LYS A 97 10.85 8.70 5.43
N PHE A 98 12.01 8.18 5.05
CA PHE A 98 13.29 8.75 5.44
C PHE A 98 13.41 10.20 4.96
N ILE A 99 13.08 10.47 3.70
CA ILE A 99 13.18 11.82 3.13
C ILE A 99 12.22 12.78 3.86
N CYS A 100 10.93 12.45 3.94
CA CYS A 100 9.89 13.35 4.44
C CYS A 100 9.87 13.50 5.97
N GLY A 101 10.12 12.42 6.71
CA GLY A 101 10.10 12.39 8.17
C GLY A 101 8.84 13.00 8.80
N ARG A 102 7.67 12.40 8.53
CA ARG A 102 6.40 12.88 9.06
C ARG A 102 6.07 12.32 10.46
N ALA A 103 5.75 13.20 11.40
CA ALA A 103 5.23 12.83 12.71
C ALA A 103 3.99 11.93 12.61
N ARG A 104 3.92 10.86 13.41
CA ARG A 104 2.75 9.98 13.53
C ARG A 104 1.68 10.59 14.43
N PRO A 105 0.41 10.13 14.37
CA PRO A 105 -0.66 10.62 15.24
C PRO A 105 -0.36 10.54 16.75
N ASN A 106 0.38 9.52 17.19
CA ASN A 106 0.75 9.41 18.62
C ASN A 106 1.59 10.59 19.11
N LEU A 107 2.51 11.14 18.29
CA LEU A 107 3.26 12.35 18.65
C LEU A 107 2.34 13.56 18.79
N TYR A 108 1.26 13.63 18.03
CA TYR A 108 0.27 14.68 18.19
C TYR A 108 -0.52 14.50 19.50
N PHE A 109 -0.95 13.28 19.82
CA PHE A 109 -1.68 13.02 21.07
C PHE A 109 -0.83 13.30 22.31
N ASP A 110 0.45 12.90 22.29
CA ASP A 110 1.34 13.00 23.45
C ASP A 110 1.98 14.39 23.59
N GLN A 111 2.36 15.02 22.46
CA GLN A 111 3.24 16.19 22.42
C GLN A 111 2.70 17.32 21.53
N HIS A 112 1.53 17.16 20.92
CA HIS A 112 0.92 18.12 19.99
C HIS A 112 1.82 18.43 18.78
N LEU A 113 2.71 17.48 18.44
CA LEU A 113 3.59 17.60 17.28
C LEU A 113 2.91 17.08 16.03
N TYR A 114 2.76 17.96 15.04
CA TYR A 114 2.22 17.65 13.72
C TYR A 114 3.10 18.28 12.63
N GLY A 115 3.34 17.53 11.56
CA GLY A 115 4.06 18.02 10.38
C GLY A 115 5.23 17.14 9.96
N PHE A 116 6.16 17.75 9.24
CA PHE A 116 7.31 17.10 8.62
C PHE A 116 8.62 17.63 9.22
N ALA A 117 9.54 16.73 9.49
CA ALA A 117 10.93 17.00 9.83
C ALA A 117 11.79 16.09 8.95
N PHE A 118 12.45 16.64 7.94
CA PHE A 118 13.16 15.85 6.93
C PHE A 118 14.30 14.99 7.53
N PHE A 119 14.59 13.86 6.87
CA PHE A 119 15.72 12.97 7.21
C PHE A 119 15.64 12.32 8.59
N GLN A 120 14.44 11.90 8.99
CA GLN A 120 14.20 11.21 10.25
C GLN A 120 14.21 9.69 10.09
N LEU A 121 14.79 8.99 11.08
CA LEU A 121 14.85 7.53 11.13
C LEU A 121 13.99 6.93 12.25
N GLU A 122 13.56 7.76 13.20
CA GLU A 122 12.73 7.30 14.31
C GLU A 122 11.35 6.85 13.85
N LYS A 123 10.86 5.74 14.40
CA LYS A 123 9.55 5.19 14.05
C LYS A 123 8.42 6.22 14.23
N ALA A 124 8.52 7.08 15.24
CA ALA A 124 7.55 8.13 15.54
C ALA A 124 7.44 9.19 14.41
N TRP A 125 8.49 9.34 13.60
CA TRP A 125 8.58 10.30 12.49
C TRP A 125 8.47 9.65 11.10
N THR A 126 8.11 8.37 11.02
CA THR A 126 8.00 7.65 9.74
C THR A 126 6.54 7.30 9.43
N SER A 127 5.66 8.31 9.48
CA SER A 127 4.22 8.16 9.17
C SER A 127 3.93 8.14 7.67
N PHE A 128 4.56 9.03 6.89
CA PHE A 128 4.26 9.23 5.47
C PHE A 128 5.30 8.57 4.56
N PRO A 129 4.88 7.81 3.53
CA PRO A 129 3.54 7.29 3.29
C PRO A 129 3.28 6.02 4.14
N SER A 130 2.02 5.60 4.24
CA SER A 130 1.65 4.38 4.96
C SER A 130 2.10 3.12 4.23
N GLY A 131 3.00 2.36 4.85
CA GLY A 131 3.51 1.09 4.27
C GLY A 131 2.46 -0.02 4.18
N HIS A 132 1.60 -0.18 5.20
CA HIS A 132 0.52 -1.18 5.18
C HIS A 132 -0.47 -0.90 4.05
N SER A 133 -0.79 0.38 3.83
CA SER A 133 -1.65 0.79 2.73
C SER A 133 -1.00 0.50 1.37
N ALA A 134 0.30 0.80 1.21
CA ALA A 134 1.04 0.46 0.00
C ALA A 134 1.05 -1.05 -0.27
N THR A 135 1.33 -1.88 0.74
CA THR A 135 1.27 -3.34 0.63
C THR A 135 -0.12 -3.81 0.23
N ALA A 136 -1.15 -3.42 0.97
CA ALA A 136 -2.52 -3.88 0.77
C ALA A 136 -3.04 -3.59 -0.64
N LEU A 137 -2.81 -2.37 -1.14
CA LEU A 137 -3.27 -2.00 -2.47
C LEU A 137 -2.37 -2.55 -3.58
N SER A 138 -1.09 -2.80 -3.32
CA SER A 138 -0.24 -3.55 -4.26
C SER A 138 -0.73 -4.97 -4.44
N VAL A 139 -1.01 -5.68 -3.33
CA VAL A 139 -1.55 -7.05 -3.35
C VAL A 139 -2.92 -7.08 -4.03
N ALA A 140 -3.81 -6.15 -3.68
CA ALA A 140 -5.12 -6.05 -4.33
C ALA A 140 -4.97 -5.86 -5.85
N MET A 141 -4.05 -4.99 -6.29
CA MET A 141 -3.82 -4.72 -7.70
C MET A 141 -3.20 -5.91 -8.44
N VAL A 142 -2.34 -6.71 -7.79
CA VAL A 142 -1.88 -8.00 -8.34
C VAL A 142 -3.06 -8.91 -8.62
N VAL A 143 -4.01 -9.04 -7.69
CA VAL A 143 -5.22 -9.86 -7.88
C VAL A 143 -6.10 -9.29 -8.98
N VAL A 144 -6.27 -7.96 -9.07
CA VAL A 144 -7.04 -7.33 -10.15
C VAL A 144 -6.44 -7.65 -11.53
N LEU A 145 -5.12 -7.62 -11.66
CA LEU A 145 -4.43 -7.84 -12.94
C LEU A 145 -4.37 -9.32 -13.33
N LEU A 146 -4.17 -10.22 -12.38
CA LEU A 146 -4.06 -11.66 -12.65
C LEU A 146 -5.41 -12.37 -12.66
N TYR A 147 -6.37 -11.91 -11.86
CA TYR A 147 -7.67 -12.56 -11.67
C TYR A 147 -8.82 -11.53 -11.65
N PRO A 148 -9.14 -10.89 -12.79
CA PRO A 148 -10.11 -9.78 -12.86
C PRO A 148 -11.51 -10.10 -12.29
N ARG A 149 -11.91 -11.39 -12.29
CA ARG A 149 -13.16 -11.87 -11.66
C ARG A 149 -13.25 -11.55 -10.16
N TRP A 150 -12.13 -11.40 -9.46
CA TRP A 150 -12.07 -11.07 -8.03
C TRP A 150 -11.79 -9.59 -7.75
N LYS A 151 -11.76 -8.73 -8.78
CA LYS A 151 -11.33 -7.32 -8.64
C LYS A 151 -12.05 -6.59 -7.51
N THR A 152 -13.36 -6.76 -7.40
CA THR A 152 -14.18 -6.02 -6.42
C THR A 152 -13.84 -6.44 -5.00
N ILE A 153 -13.71 -7.75 -4.76
CA ILE A 153 -13.37 -8.30 -3.45
C ILE A 153 -11.94 -7.91 -3.08
N ALA A 154 -11.00 -8.00 -4.02
CA ALA A 154 -9.61 -7.62 -3.80
C ALA A 154 -9.45 -6.14 -3.44
N LEU A 155 -10.09 -5.24 -4.20
CA LEU A 155 -10.06 -3.81 -3.93
C LEU A 155 -10.75 -3.46 -2.62
N PHE A 156 -11.87 -4.10 -2.30
CA PHE A 156 -12.55 -3.92 -1.01
C PHE A 156 -11.66 -4.37 0.15
N ALA A 157 -11.05 -5.55 0.07
CA ALA A 157 -10.13 -6.04 1.09
C ALA A 157 -8.92 -5.12 1.26
N GLY A 158 -8.29 -4.70 0.16
CA GLY A 158 -7.18 -3.74 0.19
C GLY A 158 -7.57 -2.40 0.82
N PHE A 159 -8.76 -1.90 0.48
CA PHE A 159 -9.31 -0.68 1.08
C PHE A 159 -9.58 -0.85 2.59
N MET A 160 -10.15 -1.97 3.03
CA MET A 160 -10.38 -2.23 4.47
C MET A 160 -9.08 -2.24 5.27
N VAL A 161 -8.02 -2.84 4.72
CA VAL A 161 -6.68 -2.84 5.35
C VAL A 161 -6.09 -1.43 5.36
N ALA A 162 -6.19 -0.67 4.28
CA ALA A 162 -5.73 0.73 4.24
C ALA A 162 -6.50 1.61 5.25
N PHE A 163 -7.82 1.47 5.28
CA PHE A 163 -8.71 2.19 6.18
C PHE A 163 -8.45 1.87 7.66
N SER A 164 -8.09 0.61 7.97
CA SER A 164 -7.70 0.21 9.33
C SER A 164 -6.61 1.11 9.93
N ARG A 165 -5.71 1.66 9.11
CA ARG A 165 -4.60 2.50 9.59
C ARG A 165 -5.07 3.86 10.12
N ILE A 166 -6.19 4.36 9.58
CA ILE A 166 -6.88 5.57 10.03
C ILE A 166 -7.69 5.25 11.29
N VAL A 167 -8.45 4.15 11.28
CA VAL A 167 -9.28 3.72 12.41
C VAL A 167 -8.44 3.46 13.67
N LEU A 168 -7.26 2.86 13.50
CA LEU A 168 -6.33 2.60 14.59
C LEU A 168 -5.50 3.83 14.99
N ALA A 169 -5.78 4.99 14.41
CA ALA A 169 -5.06 6.25 14.60
C ALA A 169 -3.53 6.08 14.49
N GLN A 170 -3.07 5.22 13.58
CA GLN A 170 -1.64 4.94 13.36
C GLN A 170 -1.06 5.80 12.24
N HIS A 171 -1.91 6.26 11.33
CA HIS A 171 -1.57 7.08 10.18
C HIS A 171 -2.70 8.07 9.90
N TYR A 172 -2.34 9.19 9.29
CA TYR A 172 -3.30 10.17 8.81
C TYR A 172 -3.90 9.74 7.45
N ILE A 173 -5.02 10.34 7.05
CA ILE A 173 -5.67 10.04 5.76
C ILE A 173 -4.70 10.27 4.60
N SER A 174 -3.97 11.38 4.61
CA SER A 174 -2.99 11.68 3.55
C SER A 174 -1.84 10.66 3.47
N ASP A 175 -1.41 10.06 4.59
CA ASP A 175 -0.43 8.96 4.60
C ASP A 175 -0.97 7.74 3.84
N VAL A 176 -2.24 7.42 4.07
CA VAL A 176 -2.93 6.27 3.48
C VAL A 176 -3.24 6.50 2.01
N LEU A 177 -3.63 7.70 1.61
CA LEU A 177 -3.81 8.06 0.19
C LEU A 177 -2.51 7.93 -0.59
N ALA A 178 -1.42 8.51 -0.08
CA ALA A 178 -0.11 8.43 -0.73
C ALA A 178 0.43 7.00 -0.78
N GLY A 179 0.28 6.23 0.32
CA GLY A 179 0.68 4.83 0.37
C GLY A 179 -0.10 3.96 -0.63
N SER A 180 -1.43 4.10 -0.65
CA SER A 180 -2.30 3.40 -1.61
C SER A 180 -1.91 3.71 -3.05
N PHE A 181 -1.70 4.98 -3.37
CA PHE A 181 -1.30 5.40 -4.72
C PHE A 181 0.05 4.81 -5.10
N LEU A 182 1.04 4.87 -4.21
CA LEU A 182 2.38 4.30 -4.44
C LEU A 182 2.30 2.81 -4.77
N GLY A 183 1.53 2.03 -4.00
CA GLY A 183 1.36 0.60 -4.23
C GLY A 183 0.64 0.25 -5.53
N ILE A 184 -0.42 0.99 -5.87
CA ILE A 184 -1.14 0.81 -7.15
C ILE A 184 -0.21 1.16 -8.32
N ALA A 185 0.47 2.29 -8.23
CA ALA A 185 1.34 2.80 -9.29
C ALA A 185 2.51 1.85 -9.56
N SER A 186 3.24 1.43 -8.51
CA SER A 186 4.35 0.48 -8.65
C SER A 186 3.89 -0.82 -9.30
N THR A 187 2.74 -1.35 -8.87
CA THR A 187 2.18 -2.61 -9.38
C THR A 187 1.82 -2.52 -10.86
N ILE A 188 1.13 -1.45 -11.27
CA ILE A 188 0.74 -1.25 -12.67
C ILE A 188 1.98 -1.04 -13.56
N LEU A 189 2.97 -0.29 -13.08
CA LEU A 189 4.21 -0.07 -13.82
C LEU A 189 4.99 -1.37 -14.01
N LEU A 190 5.22 -2.14 -12.94
CA LEU A 190 5.93 -3.42 -13.00
C LEU A 190 5.20 -4.43 -13.90
N TYR A 191 3.87 -4.49 -13.81
CA TYR A 191 3.07 -5.35 -14.68
C TYR A 191 3.29 -5.01 -16.15
N ASN A 192 3.09 -3.75 -16.53
CA ASN A 192 3.14 -3.35 -17.93
C ASN A 192 4.55 -3.43 -18.54
N HIS A 193 5.61 -3.16 -17.76
CA HIS A 193 6.96 -3.10 -18.29
C HIS A 193 7.69 -4.45 -18.26
N TYR A 194 7.36 -5.34 -17.32
CA TYR A 194 8.12 -6.57 -17.13
C TYR A 194 7.25 -7.84 -17.06
N PHE A 195 6.20 -7.84 -16.23
CA PHE A 195 5.52 -9.09 -15.92
C PHE A 195 4.48 -9.52 -16.95
N LYS A 196 3.84 -8.59 -17.67
CA LYS A 196 2.77 -8.90 -18.62
C LYS A 196 3.22 -9.93 -19.66
N SER A 197 4.34 -9.68 -20.35
CA SER A 197 4.85 -10.60 -21.38
C SER A 197 5.26 -11.97 -20.82
N LYS A 198 5.80 -12.02 -19.60
CA LYS A 198 6.21 -13.28 -18.95
C LYS A 198 5.00 -14.11 -18.52
N LEU A 199 3.97 -13.45 -18.00
CA LEU A 199 2.72 -14.09 -17.59
C LEU A 199 1.96 -14.60 -18.81
N ASP A 200 1.78 -13.78 -19.84
CA ASP A 200 1.10 -14.16 -21.09
C ASP A 200 1.80 -15.38 -21.75
N ALA A 201 3.13 -15.34 -21.90
CA ALA A 201 3.89 -16.46 -22.46
C ALA A 201 3.79 -17.75 -21.63
N SER A 202 3.61 -17.63 -20.32
CA SER A 202 3.47 -18.79 -19.43
C SER A 202 2.09 -19.43 -19.44
N GLU A 203 1.07 -18.71 -19.93
CA GLU A 203 -0.27 -19.27 -20.18
C GLU A 203 -0.34 -20.00 -21.52
N THR A 204 0.34 -19.51 -22.56
CA THR A 204 0.31 -20.11 -23.91
C THR A 204 0.93 -21.51 -23.97
N ILE A 205 1.87 -21.85 -23.08
CA ILE A 205 2.50 -23.19 -23.01
C ILE A 205 1.50 -24.28 -22.57
N LYS A 206 0.28 -23.92 -22.18
CA LYS A 206 -0.78 -24.86 -21.77
C LYS A 206 -1.74 -25.29 -22.89
N ILE A 207 -1.56 -24.84 -24.14
CA ILE A 207 -2.38 -25.24 -25.29
C ILE A 207 -1.61 -26.21 -26.17
#